data_AF-A0A6C0LEE9-F1
#
_entry.id   AF-A0A6C0LEE9-F1
#
_cell.length_a   1.000
_cell.length_b   1.000
_cell.length_c   1.000
_cell.angle_alpha   90.00
_cell.angle_beta   90.00
_cell.angle_gamma   90.00
#
_symmetry.space_group_name_H-M   'P 1'
#
loop_
_entity.id
_entity.type
_entity.pdbx_description
1 polymer ?
#
loop_
_entity_poly.entity_id
_entity_poly.type
_entity_poly.pdbx_seq_one_letter_code
_entity_poly.pdbx_strand_id
1 'polypeptide(L)' 'MSQTTVTSMEPTAPIKDLDDDLKNLLRHINECCMKINEQQNLNCTFKKIEFLEKEGFYDK' A
#
# COMPACT_ATOMS: atom_id res chain seq x y z
N MET A 1 -14.56 25.74 24.53
CA MET A 1 -15.11 25.32 23.22
C MET A 1 -13.95 24.95 22.34
N SER A 2 -14.02 23.75 21.79
CA SER A 2 -13.00 23.06 21.02
C SER A 2 -12.54 23.85 19.80
N GLN A 3 -11.28 23.65 19.41
CA GLN A 3 -11.02 23.10 18.09
C GLN A 3 -9.63 22.48 17.99
N THR A 4 -9.65 21.28 17.45
CA THR A 4 -8.61 20.26 17.41
C THR A 4 -7.74 20.48 16.18
N THR A 5 -6.44 20.28 16.37
CA THR A 5 -5.35 19.99 15.44
C THR A 5 -5.71 19.84 13.96
N VAL A 6 -5.18 20.73 13.12
CA VAL A 6 -5.00 20.47 11.69
C VAL A 6 -3.85 19.47 11.52
N THR A 7 -4.18 18.19 11.33
CA THR A 7 -3.19 17.19 10.92
C THR A 7 -2.81 17.47 9.47
N SER A 8 -1.53 17.79 9.27
CA SER A 8 -0.86 17.95 7.99
C SER A 8 -1.28 16.88 6.98
N MET A 9 -1.90 17.29 5.88
CA MET A 9 -1.89 16.52 4.65
C MET A 9 -0.56 16.82 3.96
N GLU A 10 0.43 15.95 4.18
CA GLU A 10 1.65 15.95 3.38
C GLU A 10 1.26 15.66 1.92
N PRO A 11 1.78 16.41 0.94
CA PRO A 11 1.60 16.04 -0.46
C PRO A 11 2.39 14.75 -0.69
N THR A 12 1.68 13.63 -0.89
CA THR A 12 2.26 12.42 -1.48
C THR A 12 2.81 12.83 -2.85
N ALA A 13 4.13 12.94 -2.94
CA ALA A 13 4.81 13.26 -4.20
C ALA A 13 4.22 12.36 -5.30
N PRO A 14 3.86 12.91 -6.47
CA PRO A 14 3.37 12.08 -7.57
C PRO A 14 4.44 11.03 -7.81
N ILE A 15 4.06 9.76 -7.62
CA ILE A 15 4.93 8.63 -7.89
C ILE A 15 5.31 8.80 -9.36
N LYS A 16 6.54 9.28 -9.62
CA LYS A 16 7.14 9.30 -10.95
C LYS A 16 6.87 7.92 -11.55
N ASP A 17 6.41 7.86 -12.79
CA ASP A 17 6.05 6.62 -13.48
C ASP A 17 7.05 5.52 -13.09
N LEU A 18 6.59 4.59 -12.24
CA LEU A 18 7.41 3.48 -11.80
C LEU A 18 7.73 2.67 -13.04
N ASP A 19 9.00 2.30 -13.20
CA ASP A 19 9.40 1.35 -14.21
C ASP A 19 8.64 0.02 -14.03
N ASP A 20 8.33 -0.67 -15.12
CA ASP A 20 7.49 -1.87 -15.07
C ASP A 20 8.16 -3.02 -14.31
N ASP A 21 9.50 -3.13 -14.34
CA ASP A 21 10.22 -4.12 -13.56
C ASP A 21 10.09 -3.82 -12.05
N LEU A 22 10.11 -2.54 -11.69
CA LEU A 22 9.93 -2.11 -10.32
C LEU A 22 8.49 -2.33 -9.84
N LYS A 23 7.48 -2.07 -10.69
CA LYS A 23 6.08 -2.39 -10.38
C LYS A 23 5.89 -3.90 -10.16
N ASN A 24 6.49 -4.72 -11.02
CA ASN A 24 6.44 -6.17 -10.89
C ASN A 24 7.11 -6.66 -9.61
N LEU A 25 8.27 -6.11 -9.26
CA LEU A 25 8.94 -6.41 -8.00
C LEU A 25 8.06 -6.06 -6.80
N LEU A 26 7.45 -4.87 -6.80
CA LEU A 26 6.56 -4.43 -5.74
C LEU A 26 5.30 -5.30 -5.63
N ARG A 27 4.73 -5.75 -6.76
CA ARG A 27 3.64 -6.75 -6.78
C ARG A 27 4.03 -8.03 -6.05
N HIS A 28 5.19 -8.61 -6.39
CA HIS A 28 5.66 -9.85 -5.77
C HIS A 28 5.96 -9.70 -4.28
N ILE A 29 6.60 -8.60 -3.89
CA ILE A 29 6.85 -8.29 -2.47
C ILE A 29 5.53 -8.22 -1.71
N ASN A 30 4.55 -7.49 -2.25
CA ASN A 30 3.28 -7.28 -1.59
C ASN A 30 2.46 -8.59 -1.49
N GLU A 31 2.48 -9.42 -2.53
CA GLU A 31 1.89 -10.77 -2.51
C GLU A 31 2.55 -11.67 -1.44
N CYS A 32 3.88 -11.64 -1.35
CA CYS A 32 4.63 -12.38 -0.35
C CYS A 32 4.24 -11.96 1.08
N CYS A 33 4.13 -10.65 1.33
CA CYS A 33 3.71 -10.12 2.62
C CYS A 33 2.30 -10.58 3.01
N MET A 34 1.33 -10.57 2.07
CA MET A 34 -0.02 -11.05 2.33
C MET A 34 -0.04 -12.55 2.67
N LYS A 35 0.68 -13.37 1.91
CA LYS A 35 0.80 -14.81 2.17
C LYS A 35 1.43 -15.12 3.53
N ILE A 36 2.48 -14.40 3.91
CA ILE A 36 3.10 -14.56 5.23
C ILE A 36 2.10 -14.21 6.34
N ASN A 37 1.34 -13.12 6.17
CA ASN A 37 0.36 -12.69 7.14
C ASN A 37 -0.76 -13.73 7.34
N GLU A 38 -1.27 -14.29 6.25
CA GLU A 38 -2.26 -15.38 6.27
C GLU A 38 -1.72 -16.63 6.96
N GLN A 39 -0.50 -17.07 6.59
CA GLN A 39 0.08 -18.31 7.10
C GLN A 39 0.48 -18.23 8.57
N GLN A 40 1.01 -17.09 9.01
CA GLN A 40 1.49 -16.90 10.38
C GLN A 40 0.39 -16.39 11.33
N ASN A 41 -0.85 -16.23 10.81
CA ASN A 41 -1.98 -15.63 11.52
C ASN A 41 -1.58 -14.30 12.21
N LEU A 42 -0.72 -13.55 11.52
CA LEU A 42 -0.26 -12.26 11.99
C LEU A 42 -1.45 -11.31 11.85
N ASN A 43 -1.75 -10.60 12.93
CA ASN A 43 -2.81 -9.61 12.92
C ASN A 43 -2.26 -8.28 12.38
N CYS A 44 -1.57 -8.32 11.23
CA CYS A 44 -1.01 -7.12 10.61
C CYS A 44 -2.00 -6.53 9.60
N THR A 45 -2.19 -5.22 9.70
CA THR A 45 -2.94 -4.44 8.72
C THR A 45 -1.96 -3.84 7.71
N PHE A 46 -2.07 -4.22 6.44
CA PHE A 46 -1.24 -3.65 5.39
C PHE A 46 -1.85 -2.35 4.88
N LYS A 47 -1.02 -1.31 4.75
CA LYS A 47 -1.40 -0.12 3.98
C LYS A 47 -1.34 -0.50 2.49
N LYS A 48 -2.47 -0.34 1.81
CA LYS A 48 -2.55 -0.60 0.36
C LYS A 48 -1.64 0.37 -0.39
N ILE A 49 -0.99 -0.15 -1.42
CA ILE A 49 -0.20 0.63 -2.36
C ILE A 49 -1.14 1.16 -3.46
N GLU A 50 -1.16 2.47 -3.68
CA GLU A 50 -2.15 3.12 -4.55
C GLU A 50 -2.18 2.58 -5.98
N PHE A 51 -1.01 2.30 -6.59
CA PHE A 51 -0.98 1.78 -7.96
C PHE A 51 -1.52 0.34 -8.03
N LEU A 52 -1.23 -0.48 -7.03
CA LEU A 52 -1.78 -1.84 -6.94
C LEU A 52 -3.29 -1.83 -6.75
N GLU A 53 -3.81 -0.88 -5.96
CA GLU A 53 -5.24 -0.68 -5.80
C GLU A 53 -5.91 -0.24 -7.09
N LYS A 54 -5.32 0.72 -7.82
CA LYS A 54 -5.82 1.13 -9.15
C LYS A 54 -5.83 -0.01 -10.18
N GLU A 55 -4.95 -0.99 -10.02
CA GLU A 55 -4.83 -2.17 -10.89
C GLU A 55 -5.74 -3.34 -10.44
N GLY A 56 -6.53 -3.17 -9.37
CA GLY A 56 -7.42 -4.21 -8.86
C GLY A 56 -6.70 -5.38 -8.17
N PHE A 57 -5.46 -5.16 -7.71
CA PHE A 57 -4.64 -6.22 -7.09
C PHE A 57 -5.30 -6.81 -5.82
N TYR A 58 -5.98 -5.97 -5.04
CA TYR A 58 -6.55 -6.34 -3.74
C TYR A 58 -8.03 -6.78 -3.79
N ASP A 59 -8.64 -6.84 -4.97
CA ASP A 59 -10.08 -7.14 -5.11
C ASP A 59 -10.42 -8.64 -5.06
N LYS A 60 -9.45 -9.48 -4.68
CA LYS A 60 -9.56 -10.95 -4.64
C LYS A 60 -10.07 -11.47 -3.29
#